data_AF-A0A0C2E4K2-F1
#
_entry.id   AF-A0A0C2E4K2-F1
#
_cell.length_a   1.000
_cell.length_b   1.000
_cell.length_c   1.000
_cell.angle_alpha   90.00
_cell.angle_beta   90.00
_cell.angle_gamma   90.00
#
_symmetry.space_group_name_H-M   'P 1'
#
loop_
_entity.id
_entity.type
_entity.pdbx_description
1 polymer ?
#
loop_
_entity_poly.entity_id
_entity_poly.type
_entity_poly.pdbx_seq_one_letter_code
_entity_poly.pdbx_strand_id
1 'polypeptide(L)' 'MHDDNESAEQRRERLRRKESKNHPAGNLKDASERAGSGSMTDMAGSMGWKGLGLLILLFMVGLAVGLFFF' A
#
# COMPACT_ATOMS: atom_id res chain seq x y z
N MET A 1 23.03 -6.58 -38.34
CA MET A 1 22.61 -6.68 -36.92
C MET A 1 23.86 -7.05 -36.15
N HIS A 2 24.30 -6.19 -35.23
CA HIS A 2 25.55 -6.31 -34.47
C HIS A 2 25.17 -6.58 -33.02
N ASP A 3 24.80 -7.81 -32.69
CA ASP A 3 24.47 -8.22 -31.30
C ASP A 3 25.18 -9.54 -30.92
N ASP A 4 26.17 -10.00 -31.69
CA ASP A 4 26.76 -11.33 -31.51
C ASP A 4 28.03 -11.36 -30.61
N ASN A 5 28.42 -10.22 -30.03
CA ASN A 5 29.56 -10.09 -29.11
C ASN A 5 29.15 -9.70 -27.68
N GLU A 6 27.90 -9.93 -27.27
CA GLU A 6 27.53 -9.77 -25.85
C GLU A 6 28.08 -10.96 -25.05
N SER A 7 28.81 -10.68 -23.95
CA SER A 7 29.28 -11.75 -23.06
C SER A 7 28.08 -12.49 -22.46
N ALA A 8 28.27 -13.76 -22.08
CA ALA A 8 27.21 -14.54 -21.45
C ALA A 8 26.62 -13.86 -20.20
N GLU A 9 27.42 -13.04 -19.50
CA GLU A 9 26.95 -12.22 -18.37
C GLU A 9 26.05 -11.07 -18.82
N GLN A 10 26.44 -10.34 -19.87
CA GLN A 10 25.65 -9.24 -20.41
C GLN A 10 24.29 -9.71 -20.92
N ARG A 11 24.24 -10.88 -21.57
CA ARG A 11 22.99 -11.49 -22.02
C ARG A 11 22.07 -11.86 -20.84
N ARG A 12 22.64 -12.34 -19.74
CA ARG A 12 21.91 -12.64 -18.50
C ARG A 12 21.36 -11.37 -17.85
N GLU A 13 22.16 -10.32 -17.75
CA GLU A 13 21.70 -9.03 -17.21
C GLU A 13 20.61 -8.40 -18.07
N ARG A 14 20.72 -8.48 -19.41
CA ARG A 14 19.72 -7.97 -20.34
C ARG A 14 18.38 -8.70 -20.21
N LEU A 15 18.41 -10.02 -20.00
CA LEU A 15 17.22 -10.82 -19.72
C LEU A 15 16.60 -10.48 -18.35
N ARG A 16 17.41 -10.32 -17.31
CA ARG A 16 16.97 -9.93 -15.96
C ARG A 16 16.33 -8.52 -15.95
N ARG A 17 16.87 -7.59 -16.73
CA ARG A 17 16.27 -6.27 -16.97
C ARG A 17 14.95 -6.37 -17.74
N LYS A 18 14.86 -7.23 -18.76
CA LYS A 18 13.62 -7.43 -19.53
C LYS A 18 12.52 -8.04 -18.66
N GLU A 19 12.85 -8.94 -17.74
CA GLU A 19 11.91 -9.50 -16.77
C GLU A 19 11.38 -8.43 -15.81
N SER A 20 12.26 -7.62 -15.22
CA SER A 20 11.86 -6.50 -14.35
C SER A 20 10.98 -5.47 -15.07
N LYS A 21 11.22 -5.22 -16.36
CA LYS A 21 10.43 -4.29 -17.18
C LYS A 21 9.11 -4.88 -17.65
N ASN A 22 9.05 -6.19 -17.91
CA ASN A 22 7.85 -6.90 -18.36
C ASN A 22 6.93 -7.32 -17.22
N HIS A 23 7.43 -7.41 -15.97
CA HIS A 23 6.64 -7.67 -14.76
C HIS A 23 6.63 -6.45 -13.81
N PRO A 24 6.08 -5.29 -14.23
CA PRO A 24 5.88 -4.16 -13.33
C PRO A 24 4.91 -4.52 -12.18
N ALA A 25 4.01 -5.47 -12.39
CA ALA A 25 3.02 -5.93 -11.41
C ALA A 25 3.63 -6.66 -10.19
N GLY A 26 4.79 -7.33 -10.35
CA GLY A 26 5.43 -8.07 -9.25
C GLY A 26 5.93 -7.14 -8.14
N ASN A 27 6.51 -5.99 -8.51
CA ASN A 27 7.00 -5.00 -7.57
C ASN A 27 5.88 -4.11 -6.99
N LEU A 28 4.75 -3.99 -7.70
CA LEU A 28 3.58 -3.27 -7.21
C LEU A 28 2.92 -3.98 -6.02
N LYS A 29 3.00 -5.32 -5.95
CA LYS A 29 2.46 -6.07 -4.83
C LYS A 29 3.23 -5.80 -3.54
N ASP A 30 4.57 -5.86 -3.60
CA ASP A 30 5.46 -5.48 -2.48
C ASP A 30 5.32 -3.99 -2.11
N ALA A 31 5.22 -3.10 -3.11
CA ALA A 31 5.01 -1.68 -2.86
C ALA A 31 3.63 -1.38 -2.26
N SER A 32 2.59 -2.11 -2.64
CA SER A 32 1.23 -1.99 -2.10
C SER A 32 1.14 -2.57 -0.68
N GLU A 33 1.83 -3.68 -0.41
CA GLU A 33 1.92 -4.28 0.94
C GLU A 33 2.70 -3.36 1.90
N ARG A 34 3.74 -2.68 1.38
CA ARG A 34 4.49 -1.63 2.10
C ARG A 34 3.74 -0.30 2.21
N ALA A 35 2.89 0.05 1.26
CA ALA A 35 2.06 1.27 1.31
C ALA A 35 0.81 1.07 2.18
N GLY A 36 0.23 -0.13 2.18
CA GLY A 36 -0.93 -0.51 2.99
C GLY A 36 -0.64 -0.57 4.49
N SER A 37 0.63 -0.78 4.85
CA SER A 37 1.16 -0.73 6.22
C SER A 37 1.55 0.68 6.68
N GLY A 38 1.29 1.72 5.87
CA GLY A 38 1.97 3.02 6.03
C GLY A 38 1.22 4.19 6.66
N SER A 39 -0.12 4.29 6.69
CA SER A 39 -0.70 5.61 7.08
C SER A 39 -2.13 5.73 7.63
N MET A 40 -3.03 4.75 7.50
CA MET A 40 -4.40 4.90 8.04
C MET A 40 -5.01 3.56 8.44
N THR A 41 -4.75 2.52 7.65
CA THR A 41 -5.15 1.14 7.95
C THR A 41 -4.53 0.62 9.22
N ASP A 42 -3.29 1.03 9.55
CA ASP A 42 -2.65 0.63 10.80
C ASP A 42 -3.30 1.32 12.00
N MET A 43 -3.77 2.57 11.90
CA MET A 43 -4.55 3.21 12.97
C MET A 43 -5.95 2.59 13.14
N ALA A 44 -6.69 2.38 12.05
CA ALA A 44 -8.01 1.75 12.11
C ALA A 44 -7.94 0.26 12.46
N GLY A 45 -6.85 -0.42 12.09
CA GLY A 45 -6.58 -1.83 12.33
C GLY A 45 -5.98 -2.13 13.71
N SER A 46 -5.03 -1.32 14.18
CA SER A 46 -4.37 -1.48 15.50
C SER A 46 -5.24 -1.00 16.66
N MET A 47 -6.09 0.03 16.46
CA MET A 47 -7.10 0.43 17.45
C MET A 47 -8.28 -0.55 17.50
N GLY A 48 -8.39 -1.38 16.47
CA GLY A 48 -9.47 -2.32 16.24
C GLY A 48 -10.80 -1.62 15.93
N TRP A 49 -11.71 -2.38 15.31
CA TRP A 49 -13.07 -1.90 15.01
C TRP A 49 -13.79 -1.36 16.26
N LYS A 50 -13.43 -1.87 17.44
CA LYS A 50 -13.97 -1.43 18.73
C LYS A 50 -13.54 0.00 19.09
N GLY A 51 -12.28 0.38 18.86
CA GLY A 51 -11.80 1.74 19.12
C GLY A 51 -12.41 2.76 18.17
N LEU A 52 -12.49 2.41 16.88
CA LEU A 52 -13.15 3.25 15.88
C LEU A 52 -14.65 3.40 16.18
N GLY A 53 -15.34 2.31 16.55
CA GLY A 53 -16.74 2.33 16.91
C GLY A 53 -17.03 3.20 18.15
N LEU A 54 -16.17 3.14 19.17
CA LEU A 54 -16.31 3.96 20.37
C LEU A 54 -16.12 5.46 20.08
N LEU A 55 -15.15 5.81 19.24
CA LEU A 55 -14.87 7.19 18.85
C LEU A 55 -16.05 7.81 18.09
N ILE A 56 -16.60 7.06 17.13
CA ILE A 56 -17.78 7.48 16.36
C ILE A 56 -19.00 7.62 17.28
N LEU A 57 -19.21 6.67 18.20
CA LEU A 57 -20.32 6.72 19.14
C LEU A 57 -20.25 7.98 20.03
N LEU A 58 -19.07 8.29 20.58
CA LEU A 58 -18.87 9.48 21.41
C LEU A 58 -19.12 10.77 20.61
N PHE A 59 -18.63 10.83 19.38
CA PHE A 59 -18.84 11.98 18.50
C PHE A 59 -20.32 12.18 18.17
N MET A 60 -21.03 11.09 17.89
CA MET A 60 -22.46 11.12 17.57
C MET A 60 -23.31 11.59 18.77
N VAL A 61 -22.98 11.15 19.99
CA VAL A 61 -23.64 11.61 21.21
C VAL A 61 -23.34 13.10 21.47
N GLY A 62 -22.09 13.53 21.32
CA GLY A 62 -21.71 14.93 21.48
C GLY A 62 -22.43 15.86 20.50
N LEU A 63 -22.55 15.46 19.24
CA LEU A 63 -23.34 16.18 18.23
C LEU A 63 -24.83 16.20 18.57
N ALA A 64 -25.40 15.08 19.01
CA ALA A 64 -26.81 15.02 19.37
C ALA A 64 -27.14 15.96 20.55
N VAL A 65 -26.29 16.00 21.56
CA VAL A 65 -26.43 16.93 22.69
C VAL A 65 -26.25 18.37 22.21
N GLY A 66 -25.23 18.65 21.40
CA GLY A 66 -25.01 19.99 20.83
C GLY A 66 -26.22 20.50 20.04
N LEU A 67 -26.80 19.68 19.16
CA LEU A 67 -27.98 19.99 18.36
C LEU A 67 -29.29 20.05 19.18
N PHE A 68 -29.33 19.38 20.34
CA PHE A 68 -30.51 19.40 21.20
C PHE A 68 -30.55 20.65 22.09
N PHE A 69 -29.40 21.15 22.51
CA PHE A 69 -29.28 22.31 23.38
C PHE A 69 -29.10 23.65 22.62
N PHE A 70 -28.71 23.61 21.35
CA PHE A 70 -28.50 24.78 20.49
C PHE A 70 -29.41 24.72 19.26
#